data_AF-A0A8S9QA64-F1
#
_entry.id   AF-A0A8S9QA64-F1
#
_cell.length_a   1.000
_cell.length_b   1.000
_cell.length_c   1.000
_cell.angle_alpha   90.00
_cell.angle_beta   90.00
_cell.angle_gamma   90.00
#
_symmetry.space_group_name_H-M   'P 1'
#
loop_
_entity.id
_entity.type
_entity.pdbx_description
1 polymer ?
#
loop_
_entity_poly.entity_id
_entity_poly.type
_entity_poly.pdbx_seq_one_letter_code
_entity_poly.pdbx_strand_id
1 'polypeptide(L)'
;MAGVLLPFLKWFIGGSGTKSLKLLNFVVRSPWNTIDAIGEVKQPVLFLSGLQDEMVPPFHMKMLYAKAAARNSQCSFVEFPSGMHMDTWLTGGDVYWRTVMQFLVKHAPEEKKQR
;
A
#
# COMPACT_ATOMS: atom_id res chain seq x y z
N MET A 1 4.76 5.72 13.51
CA MET A 1 4.14 6.86 14.21
C MET A 1 4.79 7.15 15.57
N ALA A 2 4.76 6.24 16.56
CA ALA A 2 5.33 6.50 17.90
C ALA A 2 6.81 6.95 17.91
N GLY A 3 7.67 6.29 17.12
CA GLY A 3 9.08 6.65 17.01
C GLY A 3 9.40 7.90 16.18
N VAL A 4 8.40 8.54 15.57
CA VAL A 4 8.52 9.83 14.86
C VAL A 4 8.09 10.97 15.79
N LEU A 5 7.00 10.77 16.53
CA LEU A 5 6.48 11.72 17.52
C LEU A 5 7.34 11.79 18.80
N LEU A 6 7.91 10.66 19.23
CA LEU A 6 8.74 10.56 20.43
C LEU A 6 9.99 9.73 20.08
N PRO A 7 11.09 10.38 19.63
CA PRO A 7 12.25 9.69 19.07
C PRO A 7 12.90 8.68 20.03
N PHE A 8 12.87 8.96 21.34
CA PHE A 8 13.42 8.07 22.37
C PHE A 8 12.64 6.75 22.47
N LEU A 9 11.35 6.72 22.12
CA LEU A 9 10.56 5.50 22.12
C LEU A 9 11.02 4.50 21.05
N LYS A 10 11.79 4.90 20.03
CA LYS A 10 12.36 3.96 19.03
C LYS A 10 13.24 2.87 19.65
N TRP A 11 13.81 3.10 20.83
CA TRP A 11 14.64 2.11 21.53
C TRP A 11 13.82 1.06 22.29
N PHE A 12 12.59 1.39 22.68
CA PHE A 12 11.73 0.55 23.52
C PHE A 12 10.50 -0.01 22.77
N ILE A 13 10.06 0.64 21.69
CA ILE A 13 8.88 0.32 20.89
C ILE A 13 9.28 0.34 19.41
N GLY A 14 9.05 -0.76 18.68
CA GLY A 14 9.53 -0.87 17.29
C GLY A 14 9.03 -2.08 16.49
N GLY A 15 9.02 -1.93 15.17
CA GLY A 15 8.65 -2.96 14.18
C GLY A 15 9.83 -3.84 13.74
N SER A 16 9.60 -4.75 12.79
CA SER A 16 10.54 -5.83 12.41
C SER A 16 11.93 -5.38 11.89
N GLY A 17 12.13 -4.08 11.58
CA GLY A 17 13.37 -3.54 10.99
C GLY A 17 14.30 -2.75 11.93
N THR A 18 13.99 -2.61 13.23
CA THR A 18 14.81 -1.82 14.18
C THR A 18 15.51 -2.72 15.21
N LYS A 19 16.78 -2.42 15.54
CA LYS A 19 17.57 -3.06 16.62
C LYS A 19 17.09 -2.64 18.03
N SER A 20 15.79 -2.59 18.27
CA SER A 20 15.17 -2.12 19.52
C SER A 20 14.83 -3.29 20.45
N LEU A 21 14.89 -3.10 21.78
CA LEU A 21 14.60 -4.15 22.77
C LEU A 21 13.12 -4.54 22.88
N LYS A 22 12.20 -3.84 22.18
CA LYS A 22 10.75 -4.14 22.09
C LYS A 22 10.03 -4.31 23.44
N LEU A 23 10.61 -3.85 24.55
CA LEU A 23 10.13 -4.07 25.92
C LEU A 23 8.70 -3.58 26.15
N LEU A 24 8.29 -2.52 25.44
CA LEU A 24 6.97 -1.91 25.58
C LEU A 24 6.00 -2.28 24.46
N ASN A 25 6.37 -3.20 23.55
CA ASN A 25 5.46 -3.65 22.49
C ASN A 25 4.20 -4.33 23.04
N PHE A 26 4.22 -4.87 24.27
CA PHE A 26 3.03 -5.44 24.91
C PHE A 26 1.89 -4.42 25.11
N VAL A 27 2.23 -3.13 25.19
CA VAL A 27 1.24 -2.03 25.32
C VAL A 27 0.55 -1.75 23.97
N VAL A 28 1.16 -2.16 22.85
CA VAL A 28 0.60 -2.02 21.51
C VAL A 28 -0.42 -3.12 21.26
N ARG A 29 -1.69 -2.81 21.56
CA ARG A 29 -2.80 -3.77 21.42
C ARG A 29 -3.22 -4.07 19.98
N SER A 30 -2.81 -3.23 19.02
CA SER A 30 -3.12 -3.41 17.60
C SER A 30 -1.85 -3.18 16.76
N PRO A 31 -1.01 -4.22 16.60
CA PRO A 31 0.14 -4.14 15.71
C PRO A 31 -0.34 -4.20 14.25
N TRP A 32 -0.02 -3.16 13.48
CA TRP A 32 -0.28 -3.14 12.03
C TRP A 32 0.84 -3.88 11.30
N ASN A 33 0.57 -5.11 10.87
CA ASN A 33 1.55 -5.91 10.11
C ASN A 33 1.32 -5.89 8.59
N THR A 34 1.01 -4.71 8.04
CA THR A 34 0.64 -4.53 6.63
C THR A 34 1.72 -5.04 5.66
N ILE A 35 3.00 -4.86 5.99
CA ILE A 35 4.15 -5.26 5.15
C ILE A 35 4.24 -6.78 4.99
N ASP A 36 3.98 -7.54 6.05
CA ASP A 36 3.98 -9.01 5.94
C ASP A 36 2.65 -9.51 5.36
N ALA A 37 1.53 -8.92 5.78
CA ALA A 37 0.19 -9.32 5.34
C ALA A 37 -0.02 -9.15 3.83
N ILE A 38 0.50 -8.07 3.21
CA ILE A 38 0.35 -7.85 1.77
C ILE A 38 1.03 -8.96 0.94
N GLY A 39 2.09 -9.59 1.47
CA GLY A 39 2.76 -10.71 0.80
C GLY A 39 1.93 -12.00 0.75
N GLU A 40 0.86 -12.10 1.54
CA GLU A 40 -0.07 -13.24 1.53
C GLU A 40 -1.26 -13.04 0.57
N VAL A 41 -1.44 -11.85 0.00
CA VAL A 41 -2.54 -11.55 -0.93
C VAL A 41 -2.26 -12.21 -2.28
N LYS A 42 -3.10 -13.18 -2.65
CA LYS A 42 -2.97 -13.96 -3.90
C LYS A 42 -3.80 -13.42 -5.06
N GLN A 43 -4.81 -12.59 -4.76
CA GLN A 43 -5.67 -11.97 -5.76
C GLN A 43 -4.88 -10.93 -6.57
N PRO A 44 -5.31 -10.60 -7.80
CA PRO A 44 -4.76 -9.48 -8.54
C PRO A 44 -4.79 -8.18 -7.72
N VAL A 45 -3.72 -7.38 -7.77
CA VAL A 45 -3.62 -6.13 -7.00
C VAL A 45 -3.17 -4.99 -7.91
N LEU A 46 -3.92 -3.89 -7.91
CA LEU A 46 -3.56 -2.65 -8.58
C LEU A 46 -3.14 -1.62 -7.53
N PHE A 47 -1.90 -1.15 -7.62
CA PHE A 47 -1.36 -0.07 -6.80
C PHE A 47 -1.36 1.23 -7.62
N LEU A 48 -2.03 2.26 -7.09
CA LEU A 48 -2.10 3.60 -7.68
C LEU A 48 -1.42 4.58 -6.71
N SER A 49 -0.30 5.17 -7.12
CA SER A 49 0.53 6.00 -6.23
C SER A 49 0.62 7.43 -6.75
N GLY A 50 0.04 8.39 -6.03
CA GLY A 50 0.37 9.81 -6.20
C GLY A 50 1.77 10.10 -5.70
N LEU A 51 2.62 10.75 -6.50
CA LEU A 51 4.02 11.03 -6.11
C LEU A 51 4.18 12.24 -5.19
N GLN A 52 3.12 13.03 -5.02
CA GLN A 52 3.07 14.19 -4.13
C GLN A 52 2.20 13.93 -2.90
N ASP A 53 1.87 12.67 -2.60
CA ASP A 53 1.10 12.30 -1.42
C ASP A 53 1.83 12.71 -0.13
N GLU A 54 1.22 13.66 0.57
CA GLU A 54 1.70 14.31 1.77
C GLU A 54 1.38 13.53 3.06
N MET A 55 0.39 12.63 3.01
CA MET A 55 -0.11 11.86 4.16
C MET A 55 0.49 10.46 4.19
N VAL A 56 0.60 9.82 3.04
CA VAL A 56 1.15 8.48 2.83
C VAL A 56 2.22 8.56 1.75
N PRO A 57 3.49 8.80 2.14
CA PRO A 57 4.56 9.00 1.17
C PRO A 57 4.69 7.86 0.15
N PRO A 58 5.03 8.15 -1.12
CA PRO A 58 5.04 7.16 -2.21
C PRO A 58 5.91 5.92 -1.95
N PHE A 59 6.98 6.07 -1.14
CA PHE A 59 7.84 4.96 -0.80
C PHE A 59 7.12 3.86 0.00
N HIS A 60 6.08 4.20 0.79
CA HIS A 60 5.25 3.18 1.46
C HIS A 60 4.53 2.29 0.44
N MET A 61 3.95 2.90 -0.60
CA MET A 61 3.29 2.15 -1.68
C MET A 61 4.29 1.27 -2.43
N LYS A 62 5.50 1.78 -2.69
CA LYS A 62 6.59 0.99 -3.32
C LYS A 62 7.01 -0.19 -2.46
N MET A 63 7.09 -0.04 -1.13
CA MET A 63 7.40 -1.14 -0.22
C MET A 63 6.30 -2.22 -0.24
N LEU A 64 5.03 -1.81 -0.24
CA LEU A 64 3.90 -2.75 -0.34
C LEU A 64 3.94 -3.52 -1.66
N TYR A 65 4.15 -2.81 -2.77
CA TYR A 65 4.27 -3.44 -4.09
C TYR A 65 5.44 -4.41 -4.16
N ALA A 66 6.63 -4.03 -3.69
CA ALA A 66 7.80 -4.90 -3.70
C ALA A 66 7.57 -6.19 -2.92
N LYS A 67 6.85 -6.11 -1.78
CA LYS A 67 6.50 -7.28 -0.98
C LYS A 67 5.42 -8.15 -1.62
N ALA A 68 4.40 -7.54 -2.22
CA ALA A 68 3.34 -8.26 -2.93
C ALA A 68 3.89 -8.97 -4.18
N ALA A 69 4.58 -8.23 -5.04
CA ALA A 69 5.09 -8.69 -6.33
C ALA A 69 6.15 -9.82 -6.20
N ALA A 70 6.82 -9.92 -5.06
CA ALA A 70 7.73 -11.03 -4.77
C ALA A 70 7.02 -12.39 -4.67
N ARG A 71 5.71 -12.40 -4.40
CA ARG A 71 4.91 -13.62 -4.17
C ARG A 71 3.66 -13.72 -5.05
N ASN A 72 3.32 -12.65 -5.76
CA ASN A 72 2.14 -12.55 -6.60
C ASN A 72 2.50 -11.86 -7.93
N SER A 73 2.44 -12.62 -9.03
CA SER A 73 2.75 -12.12 -10.37
C SER A 73 1.64 -11.27 -10.99
N GLN A 74 0.48 -11.13 -10.32
CA GLN A 74 -0.67 -10.36 -10.77
C GLN A 74 -0.76 -8.98 -10.08
N CYS A 75 0.38 -8.43 -9.67
CA CYS A 75 0.49 -7.07 -9.16
C CYS A 75 0.80 -6.08 -10.29
N SER A 76 0.14 -4.92 -10.29
CA SER A 76 0.40 -3.81 -11.21
C SER A 76 0.59 -2.51 -10.43
N PHE A 77 1.51 -1.65 -10.86
CA PHE A 77 1.84 -0.40 -10.18
C PHE A 77 1.82 0.77 -11.17
N VAL A 78 1.11 1.83 -10.83
CA VAL A 78 1.00 3.05 -11.65
C VAL A 78 1.27 4.27 -10.79
N GLU A 79 2.13 5.16 -11.30
CA GLU A 79 2.50 6.41 -10.64
C GLU A 79 1.82 7.61 -11.29
N PHE A 80 1.42 8.57 -10.46
CA PHE A 80 0.83 9.83 -10.87
C PHE A 80 1.74 10.97 -10.37
N PRO A 81 2.58 11.58 -11.23
CA PRO A 81 3.60 12.55 -10.82
C PRO A 81 3.08 13.77 -10.06
N SER A 82 1.85 14.21 -10.37
CA SER A 82 1.16 15.33 -9.72
C SER A 82 0.09 14.91 -8.73
N GLY A 83 -0.08 13.60 -8.48
CA GLY A 83 -1.11 13.10 -7.57
C GLY A 83 -0.74 13.34 -6.11
N MET A 84 -1.62 14.00 -5.39
CA MET A 84 -1.62 14.17 -3.94
C MET A 84 -2.59 13.18 -3.29
N HIS A 85 -2.65 13.19 -1.95
CA HIS A 85 -3.42 12.20 -1.20
C HIS A 85 -4.89 12.11 -1.61
N MET A 86 -5.54 13.25 -1.82
CA MET A 86 -6.99 13.34 -2.04
C MET A 86 -7.39 13.62 -3.50
N ASP A 87 -6.43 13.94 -4.37
CA ASP A 87 -6.72 14.42 -5.72
C ASP A 87 -6.16 13.52 -6.85
N THR A 88 -5.45 12.45 -6.52
CA THR A 88 -4.79 11.58 -7.53
C THR A 88 -5.77 11.08 -8.61
N TRP A 89 -7.03 10.84 -8.25
CA TRP A 89 -8.10 10.43 -9.18
C TRP A 89 -8.55 11.57 -10.12
N LEU A 90 -8.47 12.82 -9.66
CA LEU A 90 -8.81 14.01 -10.42
C LEU A 90 -7.64 14.45 -11.31
N THR A 91 -6.43 14.57 -10.74
CA THR A 91 -5.22 14.98 -11.46
C THR A 91 -4.75 13.89 -12.43
N GLY A 92 -4.93 12.62 -12.09
CA GLY A 92 -4.69 11.49 -13.00
C GLY A 92 -5.76 11.31 -14.07
N GLY A 93 -6.95 11.89 -13.88
CA GLY A 93 -8.04 11.97 -14.85
C GLY A 93 -8.28 10.67 -15.63
N ASP A 94 -8.29 10.79 -16.96
CA ASP A 94 -8.53 9.67 -17.86
C ASP A 94 -7.52 8.53 -17.71
N VAL A 95 -6.27 8.81 -17.33
CA VAL A 95 -5.27 7.76 -17.12
C VAL A 95 -5.66 6.94 -15.90
N TYR A 96 -6.00 7.59 -14.79
CA TYR A 96 -6.45 6.92 -13.57
C TYR A 96 -7.64 6.01 -13.83
N TRP A 97 -8.71 6.55 -14.41
CA TRP A 97 -9.95 5.81 -14.63
C TRP A 97 -9.79 4.69 -15.67
N ARG A 98 -9.00 4.92 -16.74
CA ARG A 98 -8.71 3.83 -17.71
C ARG A 98 -7.92 2.70 -17.08
N THR A 99 -6.92 3.00 -16.25
CA THR A 99 -6.17 1.97 -15.52
C THR A 99 -7.09 1.13 -14.63
N VAL A 100 -7.98 1.78 -13.87
CA VAL A 100 -8.96 1.08 -13.02
C VAL A 100 -9.88 0.20 -13.86
N MET A 101 -10.46 0.74 -14.95
CA MET A 101 -11.37 -0.01 -15.82
C MET A 101 -10.68 -1.21 -16.47
N GLN A 102 -9.46 -1.04 -16.98
CA GLN A 102 -8.69 -2.13 -17.58
C GLN A 102 -8.39 -3.24 -16.58
N PHE A 103 -8.06 -2.87 -15.33
CA PHE A 103 -7.85 -3.84 -14.27
C PHE A 103 -9.14 -4.62 -13.95
N LEU A 104 -10.27 -3.94 -13.81
CA LEU A 104 -11.57 -4.57 -13.54
C LEU A 104 -11.99 -5.50 -14.69
N VAL A 105 -11.93 -5.05 -15.95
CA VAL A 105 -12.28 -5.88 -17.12
C VAL A 105 -11.42 -7.15 -17.17
N LYS A 106 -10.14 -7.04 -16.82
CA LYS A 106 -9.21 -8.17 -16.86
C LYS A 106 -9.44 -9.18 -15.72
N HIS A 107 -9.84 -8.72 -14.53
CA HIS A 107 -9.81 -9.52 -13.30
C HIS A 107 -11.17 -9.75 -12.63
N ALA A 108 -12.20 -9.01 -13.03
CA ALA A 108 -13.58 -9.14 -12.57
C ALA A 108 -14.55 -8.96 -13.77
N PRO A 109 -14.48 -9.82 -14.80
CA PRO A 109 -15.39 -9.74 -15.92
C PRO A 109 -16.82 -10.04 -15.46
N GLU A 110 -17.79 -9.29 -15.98
CA GLU A 110 -19.21 -9.58 -15.77
C GLU A 110 -19.54 -11.00 -16.22
N GLU A 111 -20.15 -11.79 -15.35
CA GLU A 111 -20.73 -13.07 -15.75
C GLU A 111 -21.87 -12.79 -16.72
N LYS A 112 -21.77 -13.33 -17.95
CA LYS A 112 -22.91 -13.35 -18.85
C LYS A 112 -23.99 -14.23 -18.21
N LYS A 113 -24.98 -13.61 -17.56
CA LYS A 113 -26.24 -14.30 -17.21
C LYS A 113 -26.82 -14.87 -18.50
N GLN A 114 -26.69 -16.17 -18.70
CA GLN A 114 -27.42 -16.90 -19.73
C GLN A 114 -28.91 -16.72 -19.38
N ARG A 115 -29.61 -15.96 -20.21
CA ARG A 115 -31.07 -15.89 -20.22
C ARG A 115 -31.61 -17.11 -20.94
#